data_AF-A0A9J6ZI30-F1
#
_entry.id   AF-A0A9J6ZI30-F1
#
_cell.length_a   1.000
_cell.length_b   1.000
_cell.length_c   1.000
_cell.angle_alpha   90.00
_cell.angle_beta   90.00
_cell.angle_gamma   90.00
#
_symmetry.space_group_name_H-M   'P 1'
#
loop_
_entity.id
_entity.type
_entity.pdbx_description
1 polymer ?
#
loop_
_entity_poly.entity_id
_entity_poly.type
_entity_poly.pdbx_seq_one_letter_code
_entity_poly.pdbx_strand_id
1 'polypeptide(L)'
;MKVCQKCGTKNVIANNFCESCAFPLNATATTPTPSQIPQYFEGPVQQELIIKPGKKRRIGCLVFIILIPLVAMIVGLVANNNSKNQDPNASPTPTTSASAAETKANIGEQDKIVWEFFNKVKDAHNNLMEAMESYAEGNATKLDFYNYCKDVEAFQASINVATFKDTPDIAPEYIRSIKDMALKSQLTAKKLMQYLDSGKTSDLSEAQVEIKLVNASINIIAQNRVKVLSDAGYTVDEIKVLAEAE
;
A
#
# COMPACT_ATOMS: atom_id res chain seq x y z
N MET A 1 -12.95 23.86 20.60
CA MET A 1 -11.80 22.94 20.45
C MET A 1 -12.17 21.61 21.11
N LYS A 2 -11.65 20.48 20.61
CA LYS A 2 -11.84 19.15 21.21
C LYS A 2 -10.55 18.70 21.89
N VAL A 3 -10.64 18.09 23.06
CA VAL A 3 -9.45 17.56 23.77
C VAL A 3 -9.42 16.05 23.57
N CYS A 4 -8.28 15.51 23.12
CA CYS A 4 -8.11 14.08 22.96
C CYS A 4 -8.13 13.37 24.32
N GLN A 5 -9.03 12.39 24.48
CA GLN A 5 -9.14 11.62 25.71
C GLN A 5 -7.97 10.64 25.94
N LYS A 6 -7.21 10.31 24.89
CA LYS A 6 -6.05 9.41 24.96
C LYS A 6 -4.73 10.13 25.28
N CYS A 7 -4.48 11.31 24.71
CA CYS A 7 -3.18 12.00 24.85
C CYS A 7 -3.26 13.45 25.33
N GLY A 8 -4.46 14.00 25.58
CA GLY A 8 -4.64 15.35 26.12
C GLY A 8 -4.41 16.50 25.13
N THR A 9 -4.06 16.22 23.87
CA THR A 9 -3.84 17.26 22.86
C THR A 9 -5.13 17.99 22.51
N LYS A 10 -5.06 19.32 22.37
CA LYS A 10 -6.16 20.17 21.93
C LYS A 10 -6.21 20.19 20.40
N ASN A 11 -7.37 19.88 19.84
CA ASN A 11 -7.62 19.79 18.41
C ASN A 11 -8.72 20.79 18.00
N VAL A 12 -8.71 21.21 16.74
CA VAL A 12 -9.80 22.03 16.18
C VAL A 12 -11.10 21.21 16.11
N ILE A 13 -12.26 21.87 16.20
CA ILE A 13 -13.58 21.18 16.30
C ILE A 13 -13.88 20.36 15.03
N ALA A 14 -13.40 20.82 13.88
CA ALA A 14 -13.58 20.15 12.59
C ALA A 14 -12.86 18.80 12.49
N ASN A 15 -11.88 18.53 13.36
CA ASN A 15 -11.14 17.27 13.31
C ASN A 15 -11.96 16.13 13.89
N ASN A 16 -11.96 15.02 13.16
CA ASN A 16 -12.55 13.76 13.59
C ASN A 16 -11.55 12.88 14.36
N PHE A 17 -10.24 13.16 14.22
CA PHE A 17 -9.15 12.42 14.85
C PHE A 17 -8.15 13.39 15.49
N CYS A 18 -7.45 12.92 16.53
CA CYS A 18 -6.42 13.70 17.19
C CYS A 18 -5.18 13.85 16.30
N GLU A 19 -4.69 15.07 16.11
CA GLU A 19 -3.50 15.35 15.28
C GLU A 19 -2.21 14.75 15.87
N SER A 20 -2.14 14.60 17.19
CA SER A 20 -0.97 14.04 17.88
C SER A 20 -0.92 12.51 17.93
N CYS A 21 -2.07 11.83 18.10
CA CYS A 21 -2.12 10.39 18.36
C CYS A 21 -3.16 9.62 17.53
N ALA A 22 -3.82 10.28 16.58
CA ALA A 22 -4.86 9.76 15.69
C ALA A 22 -6.11 9.18 16.39
N PHE A 23 -6.27 9.35 17.71
CA PHE A 23 -7.45 8.86 18.42
C PHE A 23 -8.75 9.56 17.96
N PRO A 24 -9.85 8.83 17.68
CA PRO A 24 -11.10 9.41 17.22
C PRO A 24 -11.72 10.30 18.30
N LEU A 25 -12.08 11.54 17.93
CA LEU A 25 -12.59 12.56 18.85
C LEU A 25 -14.12 12.53 19.02
N ASN A 26 -14.83 11.67 18.28
CA ASN A 26 -16.30 11.58 18.26
C ASN A 26 -16.85 10.20 18.69
N ALA A 27 -16.03 9.31 19.24
CA ALA A 27 -16.51 8.00 19.68
C ALA A 27 -17.29 8.13 21.00
N THR A 28 -18.62 8.04 20.93
CA THR A 28 -19.47 7.79 22.10
C THR A 28 -19.11 6.41 22.66
N ALA A 29 -18.73 6.35 23.94
CA ALA A 29 -18.35 5.11 24.60
C ALA A 29 -19.48 4.07 24.47
N THR A 30 -19.27 3.09 23.60
CA THR A 30 -20.11 1.90 23.51
C THR A 30 -19.29 0.76 24.09
N THR A 31 -19.80 0.14 25.14
CA THR A 31 -19.19 -0.96 25.88
C THR A 31 -18.72 -2.06 24.92
N PRO A 32 -17.45 -2.51 24.96
CA PRO A 32 -16.96 -3.52 24.03
C PRO A 32 -17.60 -4.88 24.34
N THR A 33 -18.31 -5.41 23.34
CA THR A 33 -18.64 -6.83 23.24
C THR A 33 -17.32 -7.58 22.98
N PRO A 34 -17.10 -8.80 23.51
CA PRO A 34 -15.85 -9.53 23.30
C PRO A 34 -15.58 -9.70 21.80
N SER A 35 -14.53 -9.03 21.29
CA SER A 35 -14.15 -9.12 19.88
C SER A 35 -13.54 -10.48 19.61
N GLN A 36 -14.20 -11.26 18.76
CA GLN A 36 -13.63 -12.45 18.15
C GLN A 36 -12.49 -12.01 17.23
N ILE A 37 -11.35 -12.70 17.33
CA ILE A 37 -10.20 -12.51 16.43
C ILE A 37 -10.71 -12.57 14.98
N PRO A 38 -10.33 -11.61 14.09
CA PRO A 38 -10.69 -11.70 12.68
C PRO A 38 -10.26 -13.06 12.13
N GLN A 39 -11.20 -13.76 11.47
CA GLN A 39 -10.97 -15.07 10.88
C GLN A 39 -9.72 -15.03 9.98
N TYR A 40 -8.83 -16.02 10.15
CA TYR A 40 -7.64 -16.20 9.32
C TYR A 40 -7.99 -16.08 7.83
N PHE A 41 -7.15 -15.40 7.05
CA PHE A 41 -7.31 -15.31 5.59
C PHE A 41 -7.34 -16.74 5.00
N GLU A 42 -8.49 -17.15 4.43
CA GLU A 42 -8.59 -18.37 3.62
C GLU A 42 -7.91 -18.15 2.26
N GLY A 43 -6.58 -18.07 2.28
CA GLY A 43 -5.75 -18.16 1.08
C GLY A 43 -5.49 -19.63 0.71
N PRO A 44 -5.18 -19.96 -0.57
CA PRO A 44 -4.84 -21.32 -0.96
C PRO A 44 -3.64 -21.79 -0.15
N VAL A 45 -3.83 -22.87 0.60
CA VAL A 45 -2.80 -23.58 1.39
C VAL A 45 -1.62 -23.90 0.48
N GLN A 46 -0.51 -23.16 0.62
CA GLN A 46 0.74 -23.52 -0.04
C GLN A 46 1.48 -24.53 0.84
N GLN A 47 1.65 -25.74 0.30
CA GLN A 47 2.44 -26.82 0.86
C GLN A 47 3.83 -26.36 1.31
N GLU A 48 4.26 -26.87 2.46
CA GLU A 48 5.58 -26.63 3.06
C GLU A 48 6.72 -26.92 2.08
N LEU A 49 7.39 -25.88 1.59
CA LEU A 49 8.75 -26.00 1.11
C LEU A 49 9.69 -25.93 2.32
N ILE A 50 10.16 -27.11 2.75
CA ILE A 50 11.24 -27.24 3.75
C ILE A 50 12.51 -26.60 3.18
N ILE A 51 12.79 -25.36 3.57
CA ILE A 51 14.07 -24.69 3.28
C ILE A 51 14.98 -24.87 4.50
N LYS A 52 16.08 -25.62 4.31
CA LYS A 52 17.15 -25.80 5.32
C LYS A 52 17.80 -24.45 5.70
N PRO A 53 18.13 -24.19 6.97
CA PRO A 53 18.67 -22.91 7.41
C PRO A 53 20.11 -22.68 6.93
N GLY A 54 20.30 -21.65 6.09
CA GLY A 54 21.61 -21.12 5.70
C GLY A 54 22.27 -20.29 6.80
N LYS A 55 23.59 -20.45 6.92
CA LYS A 55 24.50 -19.96 7.98
C LYS A 55 24.49 -18.41 8.13
N LYS A 56 24.31 -17.92 9.36
CA LYS A 56 24.41 -16.49 9.73
C LYS A 56 25.85 -15.97 9.64
N ARG A 57 26.06 -14.82 8.99
CA ARG A 57 27.24 -13.95 9.21
C ARG A 57 26.79 -12.67 9.93
N ARG A 58 27.45 -12.36 11.06
CA ARG A 58 27.34 -11.11 11.82
C ARG A 58 28.34 -10.08 11.26
N ILE A 59 28.22 -8.84 11.76
CA ILE A 59 29.01 -7.59 11.55
C ILE A 59 28.17 -6.60 10.72
N GLY A 60 27.92 -5.35 11.11
CA GLY A 60 28.39 -4.52 12.20
C GLY A 60 27.95 -3.06 11.91
N CYS A 61 27.56 -2.34 12.94
CA CYS A 61 27.07 -0.97 12.96
C CYS A 61 28.06 0.02 12.30
N LEU A 62 27.59 0.95 11.45
CA LEU A 62 28.20 2.28 11.29
C LEU A 62 27.19 3.28 10.72
N VAL A 63 26.95 4.31 11.52
CA VAL A 63 26.19 5.54 11.24
C VAL A 63 26.98 6.40 10.25
N PHE A 64 26.35 6.88 9.18
CA PHE A 64 26.79 8.08 8.47
C PHE A 64 25.58 8.95 8.13
N ILE A 65 25.47 10.04 8.89
CA ILE A 65 24.63 11.20 8.64
C ILE A 65 25.26 11.97 7.49
N ILE A 66 24.59 12.08 6.34
CA ILE A 66 24.77 13.20 5.42
C ILE A 66 23.38 13.66 4.96
N LEU A 67 23.15 14.94 5.18
CA LEU A 67 21.94 15.70 5.00
C LEU A 67 22.04 16.52 3.69
N ILE A 68 20.88 16.75 3.08
CA ILE A 68 20.50 17.84 2.13
C ILE A 68 20.91 17.69 0.62
N PRO A 69 20.27 18.43 -0.32
CA PRO A 69 19.16 17.97 -1.16
C PRO A 69 19.40 18.19 -2.67
N LEU A 70 18.75 17.45 -3.56
CA LEU A 70 18.59 17.76 -5.00
C LEU A 70 17.50 16.79 -5.48
N VAL A 71 16.34 17.21 -5.97
CA VAL A 71 16.19 17.86 -7.27
C VAL A 71 14.99 18.81 -7.24
N ALA A 72 15.28 20.10 -7.34
CA ALA A 72 14.37 21.06 -7.96
C ALA A 72 14.66 21.07 -9.47
N MET A 73 13.59 21.29 -10.25
CA MET A 73 13.61 21.84 -11.61
C MET A 73 14.04 20.91 -12.77
N ILE A 74 13.05 20.40 -13.50
CA ILE A 74 13.15 20.30 -14.96
C ILE A 74 11.89 20.95 -15.55
N VAL A 75 11.98 22.25 -15.79
CA VAL A 75 11.29 22.91 -16.91
C VAL A 75 12.39 23.31 -17.88
N GLY A 76 12.30 22.83 -19.11
CA GLY A 76 13.29 23.14 -20.16
C GLY A 76 13.03 22.42 -21.47
N LEU A 77 12.17 23.03 -22.29
CA LEU A 77 12.14 22.92 -23.75
C LEU A 77 13.55 23.04 -24.37
N VAL A 78 13.94 22.13 -25.28
CA VAL A 78 14.77 22.34 -26.50
C VAL A 78 14.51 21.14 -27.42
N ALA A 79 13.67 21.26 -28.46
CA ALA A 79 13.98 21.65 -29.85
C ALA A 79 14.45 20.50 -30.77
N ASN A 80 13.68 20.34 -31.84
CA ASN A 80 14.10 20.20 -33.24
C ASN A 80 15.19 19.17 -33.59
N ASN A 81 14.77 18.11 -34.30
CA ASN A 81 15.57 17.54 -35.38
C ASN A 81 14.68 17.25 -36.59
N ASN A 82 14.87 18.08 -37.61
CA ASN A 82 14.53 17.80 -38.99
C ASN A 82 15.47 16.70 -39.50
N SER A 83 14.94 15.59 -40.00
CA SER A 83 15.64 14.73 -40.94
C SER A 83 14.63 14.03 -41.82
N LYS A 84 14.54 14.53 -43.06
CA LYS A 84 14.03 13.79 -44.21
C LYS A 84 14.80 12.47 -44.32
N ASN A 85 14.07 11.37 -44.36
CA ASN A 85 14.22 10.40 -45.43
C ASN A 85 12.90 9.67 -45.64
N GLN A 86 12.54 9.59 -46.92
CA GLN A 86 11.27 9.23 -47.48
C GLN A 86 11.48 7.90 -48.19
N ASP A 87 10.96 6.80 -47.62
CA ASP A 87 10.79 5.53 -48.33
C ASP A 87 9.29 5.33 -48.59
N PRO A 88 8.84 5.31 -49.86
CA PRO A 88 7.43 5.21 -50.20
C PRO A 88 7.08 3.76 -50.54
N ASN A 89 7.04 2.86 -49.55
CA ASN A 89 6.21 1.65 -49.65
C ASN A 89 6.11 0.90 -48.32
N ALA A 90 5.24 1.37 -47.44
CA ALA A 90 4.65 0.50 -46.42
C ALA A 90 3.14 0.61 -46.60
N SER A 91 2.56 -0.48 -47.13
CA SER A 91 1.11 -0.67 -47.15
C SER A 91 0.58 -0.44 -45.73
N PRO A 92 -0.41 0.43 -45.51
CA PRO A 92 -0.92 0.67 -44.17
C PRO A 92 -1.61 -0.60 -43.69
N THR A 93 -0.94 -1.34 -42.81
CA THR A 93 -1.64 -2.24 -41.90
C THR A 93 -2.69 -1.36 -41.20
N PRO A 94 -3.98 -1.72 -41.19
CA PRO A 94 -4.96 -0.96 -40.43
C PRO A 94 -4.61 -1.15 -38.96
N THR A 95 -3.86 -0.21 -38.40
CA THR A 95 -3.84 0.01 -36.95
C THR A 95 -5.24 0.47 -36.60
N THR A 96 -6.08 -0.47 -36.15
CA THR A 96 -7.37 -0.15 -35.54
C THR A 96 -7.08 0.74 -34.33
N SER A 97 -7.12 2.04 -34.52
CA SER A 97 -7.12 2.98 -33.41
C SER A 97 -8.43 2.76 -32.65
N ALA A 98 -8.34 2.15 -31.47
CA ALA A 98 -9.48 2.03 -30.57
C ALA A 98 -10.10 3.42 -30.37
N SER A 99 -11.43 3.48 -30.35
CA SER A 99 -12.12 4.75 -30.13
C SER A 99 -11.84 5.26 -28.71
N ALA A 100 -11.86 6.57 -28.47
CA ALA A 100 -11.64 7.13 -27.13
C ALA A 100 -12.61 6.57 -26.08
N ALA A 101 -13.84 6.20 -26.50
CA ALA A 101 -14.83 5.55 -25.64
C ALA A 101 -14.43 4.12 -25.26
N GLU A 102 -13.84 3.37 -26.19
CA GLU A 102 -13.34 2.01 -25.97
C GLU A 102 -12.13 2.01 -25.04
N THR A 103 -11.19 2.95 -25.23
CA THR A 103 -10.06 3.15 -24.30
C THR A 103 -10.53 3.47 -22.89
N LYS A 104 -11.48 4.40 -22.74
CA LYS A 104 -12.05 4.76 -21.42
C LYS A 104 -12.66 3.55 -20.73
N ALA A 105 -13.52 2.80 -21.43
CA ALA A 105 -14.17 1.61 -20.88
C ALA A 105 -13.18 0.52 -20.47
N ASN A 106 -12.17 0.25 -21.32
CA ASN A 106 -11.14 -0.75 -21.03
C ASN A 106 -10.30 -0.37 -19.81
N ILE A 107 -9.84 0.89 -19.71
CA ILE A 107 -9.10 1.36 -18.52
C ILE A 107 -9.96 1.28 -17.26
N GLY A 108 -11.26 1.60 -17.35
CA GLY A 108 -12.18 1.47 -16.21
C GLY A 108 -12.30 0.04 -15.69
N GLU A 109 -12.32 -0.96 -16.56
CA GLU A 109 -12.38 -2.36 -16.14
C GLU A 109 -11.05 -2.83 -15.54
N GLN A 110 -9.93 -2.42 -16.13
CA GLN A 110 -8.60 -2.71 -15.59
C GLN A 110 -8.37 -2.03 -14.23
N ASP A 111 -8.87 -0.81 -14.03
CA ASP A 111 -8.82 -0.08 -12.75
C ASP A 111 -9.47 -0.89 -11.63
N LYS A 112 -10.68 -1.44 -11.85
CA LYS A 112 -11.37 -2.26 -10.84
C LYS A 112 -10.52 -3.42 -10.37
N ILE A 113 -9.87 -4.13 -11.31
CA ILE A 113 -8.98 -5.25 -10.98
C ILE A 113 -7.81 -4.76 -10.12
N VAL A 114 -7.13 -3.69 -10.56
CA VAL A 114 -5.98 -3.14 -9.82
C VAL A 114 -6.39 -2.63 -8.44
N TRP A 115 -7.55 -1.99 -8.33
CA TRP A 115 -8.04 -1.44 -7.07
C TRP A 115 -8.53 -2.51 -6.09
N GLU A 116 -9.16 -3.59 -6.58
CA GLU A 116 -9.47 -4.75 -5.75
C GLU A 116 -8.19 -5.35 -5.13
N PHE A 117 -7.10 -5.41 -5.91
CA PHE A 117 -5.79 -5.81 -5.40
C PHE A 117 -5.25 -4.85 -4.32
N PHE A 118 -5.39 -3.54 -4.52
CA PHE A 118 -5.06 -2.55 -3.49
C PHE A 118 -5.86 -2.76 -2.20
N ASN A 119 -7.18 -2.98 -2.30
CA ASN A 119 -8.03 -3.21 -1.14
C ASN A 119 -7.59 -4.44 -0.35
N LYS A 120 -7.27 -5.55 -1.02
CA LYS A 120 -6.74 -6.75 -0.33
C LYS A 120 -5.44 -6.47 0.44
N VAL A 121 -4.52 -5.69 -0.14
CA VAL A 121 -3.27 -5.28 0.53
C VAL A 121 -3.54 -4.40 1.74
N LYS A 122 -4.44 -3.42 1.58
CA LYS A 122 -4.87 -2.47 2.61
C LYS A 122 -5.55 -3.18 3.78
N ASP A 123 -6.50 -4.05 3.49
CA ASP A 123 -7.28 -4.77 4.51
C ASP A 123 -6.39 -5.73 5.29
N ALA A 124 -5.49 -6.46 4.63
CA ALA A 124 -4.51 -7.29 5.32
C ALA A 124 -3.58 -6.48 6.25
N HIS A 125 -3.21 -5.25 5.86
CA HIS A 125 -2.44 -4.36 6.73
C HIS A 125 -3.26 -3.83 7.91
N ASN A 126 -4.50 -3.42 7.68
CA ASN A 126 -5.38 -2.92 8.74
C ASN A 126 -5.65 -4.01 9.77
N ASN A 127 -5.96 -5.23 9.32
CA ASN A 127 -6.17 -6.37 10.21
C ASN A 127 -4.90 -6.74 10.99
N LEU A 128 -3.70 -6.51 10.44
CA LEU A 128 -2.44 -6.62 11.18
C LEU A 128 -2.35 -5.59 12.32
N MET A 129 -2.80 -4.36 12.08
CA MET A 129 -2.83 -3.32 13.12
C MET A 129 -3.84 -3.66 14.22
N GLU A 130 -5.01 -4.18 13.87
CA GLU A 130 -6.02 -4.67 14.82
C GLU A 130 -5.49 -5.86 15.65
N ALA A 131 -4.82 -6.82 15.00
CA ALA A 131 -4.20 -7.94 15.69
C ALA A 131 -3.09 -7.48 16.67
N MET A 132 -2.32 -6.47 16.29
CA MET A 132 -1.31 -5.85 17.15
C MET A 132 -1.95 -5.16 18.36
N GLU A 133 -3.06 -4.44 18.18
CA GLU A 133 -3.83 -3.82 19.26
C GLU A 133 -4.39 -4.88 20.23
N SER A 134 -5.02 -5.92 19.68
CA SER A 134 -5.54 -7.05 20.47
C SER A 134 -4.44 -7.73 21.30
N TYR A 135 -3.24 -7.94 20.73
CA TYR A 135 -2.09 -8.43 21.49
C TYR A 135 -1.64 -7.48 22.60
N ALA A 136 -1.56 -6.17 22.31
CA ALA A 136 -1.13 -5.16 23.27
C ALA A 136 -2.10 -5.03 24.47
N GLU A 137 -3.39 -5.25 24.23
CA GLU A 137 -4.43 -5.24 25.27
C GLU A 137 -4.53 -6.55 26.06
N GLY A 138 -3.79 -7.59 25.67
CA GLY A 138 -3.84 -8.91 26.29
C GLY A 138 -5.02 -9.79 25.82
N ASN A 139 -5.71 -9.38 24.76
CA ASN A 139 -6.82 -10.11 24.15
C ASN A 139 -6.35 -11.21 23.17
N ALA A 140 -5.08 -11.20 22.78
CA ALA A 140 -4.43 -12.25 21.98
C ALA A 140 -3.11 -12.69 22.63
N THR A 141 -2.73 -13.96 22.45
CA THR A 141 -1.43 -14.44 22.93
C THR A 141 -0.29 -13.98 22.01
N LYS A 142 0.94 -14.00 22.52
CA LYS A 142 2.14 -13.79 21.70
C LYS A 142 2.19 -14.75 20.51
N LEU A 143 1.77 -16.01 20.70
CA LEU A 143 1.78 -17.02 19.65
C LEU A 143 0.75 -16.71 18.57
N ASP A 144 -0.46 -16.31 18.95
CA ASP A 144 -1.52 -15.94 17.99
C ASP A 144 -1.06 -14.76 17.12
N PHE A 145 -0.52 -13.72 17.76
CA PHE A 145 -0.04 -12.55 17.02
C PHE A 145 1.18 -12.87 16.14
N TYR A 146 2.09 -13.73 16.59
CA TYR A 146 3.22 -14.18 15.79
C TYR A 146 2.77 -14.92 14.52
N ASN A 147 1.83 -15.85 14.66
CA ASN A 147 1.28 -16.60 13.54
C ASN A 147 0.54 -15.67 12.57
N TYR A 148 -0.24 -14.71 13.09
CA TYR A 148 -0.89 -13.71 12.27
C TYR A 148 0.10 -12.87 11.46
N CYS A 149 1.21 -12.44 12.08
CA CYS A 149 2.28 -11.74 11.36
C CYS A 149 2.88 -12.62 10.25
N LYS A 150 3.07 -13.92 10.49
CA LYS A 150 3.58 -14.85 9.48
C LYS A 150 2.64 -14.96 8.28
N ASP A 151 1.33 -15.04 8.52
CA ASP A 151 0.32 -15.13 7.46
C ASP A 151 0.29 -13.85 6.62
N VAL A 152 0.34 -12.68 7.26
CA VAL A 152 0.41 -11.39 6.55
C VAL A 152 1.71 -11.27 5.76
N GLU A 153 2.85 -11.68 6.31
CA GLU A 153 4.14 -11.68 5.61
C GLU A 153 4.10 -12.52 4.34
N ALA A 154 3.54 -13.73 4.42
CA ALA A 154 3.37 -14.63 3.28
C ALA A 154 2.38 -14.07 2.24
N PHE A 155 1.24 -13.57 2.68
CA PHE A 155 0.24 -12.97 1.80
C PHE A 155 0.82 -11.78 1.02
N GLN A 156 1.46 -10.84 1.71
CA GLN A 156 2.04 -9.65 1.08
C GLN A 156 3.21 -9.99 0.15
N ALA A 157 4.01 -11.03 0.48
CA ALA A 157 5.02 -11.56 -0.43
C ALA A 157 4.42 -12.10 -1.73
N SER A 158 3.24 -12.74 -1.66
CA SER A 158 2.54 -13.25 -2.84
C SER A 158 2.09 -12.11 -3.78
N ILE A 159 1.73 -10.95 -3.24
CA ILE A 159 1.36 -9.77 -4.03
C ILE A 159 2.55 -9.23 -4.83
N ASN A 160 3.74 -9.25 -4.23
CA ASN A 160 4.96 -8.77 -4.90
C ASN A 160 5.26 -9.56 -6.18
N VAL A 161 4.98 -10.86 -6.18
CA VAL A 161 5.19 -11.76 -7.33
C VAL A 161 3.97 -11.88 -8.25
N ALA A 162 2.81 -11.32 -7.87
CA ALA A 162 1.60 -11.37 -8.68
C ALA A 162 1.80 -10.68 -10.05
N THR A 163 1.19 -11.24 -11.09
CA THR A 163 1.22 -10.70 -12.45
C THR A 163 -0.13 -10.09 -12.80
N PHE A 164 -0.11 -8.87 -13.32
CA PHE A 164 -1.30 -8.11 -13.73
C PHE A 164 -1.49 -8.24 -15.25
N LYS A 165 -1.71 -9.47 -15.73
CA LYS A 165 -1.76 -9.76 -17.18
C LYS A 165 -3.03 -9.24 -17.85
N ASP A 166 -4.13 -9.20 -17.10
CA ASP A 166 -5.42 -8.74 -17.58
C ASP A 166 -5.56 -7.21 -17.52
N THR A 167 -4.48 -6.50 -17.18
CA THR A 167 -4.44 -5.04 -17.14
C THR A 167 -3.27 -4.47 -17.95
N PRO A 168 -3.15 -4.81 -19.25
CA PRO A 168 -1.99 -4.42 -20.06
C PRO A 168 -1.94 -2.92 -20.37
N ASP A 169 -3.06 -2.21 -20.27
CA ASP A 169 -3.18 -0.80 -20.65
C ASP A 169 -3.13 0.14 -19.42
N ILE A 170 -3.24 -0.42 -18.22
CA ILE A 170 -3.11 0.35 -16.98
C ILE A 170 -1.66 0.82 -16.78
N ALA A 171 -1.49 2.04 -16.27
CA ALA A 171 -0.16 2.59 -16.13
C ALA A 171 0.68 1.80 -15.10
N PRO A 172 1.92 1.40 -15.43
CA PRO A 172 2.73 0.50 -14.60
C PRO A 172 3.13 1.11 -13.26
N GLU A 173 3.20 2.44 -13.15
CA GLU A 173 3.43 3.16 -11.90
C GLU A 173 2.32 2.94 -10.87
N TYR A 174 1.07 2.78 -11.33
CA TYR A 174 -0.07 2.54 -10.46
C TYR A 174 0.06 1.16 -9.79
N ILE A 175 0.29 0.12 -10.61
CA ILE A 175 0.58 -1.24 -10.11
C ILE A 175 1.82 -1.24 -9.21
N ARG A 176 2.90 -0.55 -9.61
CA ARG A 176 4.14 -0.51 -8.84
C ARG A 176 3.93 0.08 -7.45
N SER A 177 3.09 1.11 -7.32
CA SER A 177 2.80 1.72 -6.02
C SER A 177 2.07 0.77 -5.06
N ILE A 178 1.21 -0.12 -5.58
CA ILE A 178 0.54 -1.16 -4.78
C ILE A 178 1.54 -2.22 -4.32
N LYS A 179 2.44 -2.66 -5.21
CA LYS A 179 3.51 -3.59 -4.83
C LYS A 179 4.46 -3.00 -3.78
N ASP A 180 4.78 -1.71 -3.89
CA ASP A 180 5.61 -1.05 -2.88
C ASP A 180 4.91 -0.97 -1.51
N MET A 181 3.59 -0.74 -1.48
CA MET A 181 2.79 -0.83 -0.26
C MET A 181 2.80 -2.25 0.32
N ALA A 182 2.60 -3.27 -0.51
CA ALA A 182 2.63 -4.67 -0.09
C ALA A 182 3.98 -5.03 0.52
N LEU A 183 5.10 -4.62 -0.10
CA LEU A 183 6.44 -4.80 0.44
C LEU A 183 6.61 -4.15 1.82
N LYS A 184 6.16 -2.91 2.01
CA LYS A 184 6.23 -2.22 3.32
C LYS A 184 5.37 -2.92 4.38
N SER A 185 4.20 -3.41 4.00
CA SER A 185 3.33 -4.21 4.88
C SER A 185 3.98 -5.55 5.25
N GLN A 186 4.61 -6.22 4.29
CA GLN A 186 5.43 -7.43 4.53
C GLN A 186 6.56 -7.14 5.52
N LEU A 187 7.28 -6.04 5.34
CA LEU A 187 8.37 -5.63 6.24
C LEU A 187 7.84 -5.31 7.63
N THR A 188 6.69 -4.66 7.74
CA THR A 188 6.00 -4.42 9.03
C THR A 188 5.80 -5.74 9.78
N ALA A 189 5.14 -6.72 9.16
CA ALA A 189 4.88 -8.02 9.76
C ALA A 189 6.17 -8.75 10.18
N LYS A 190 7.20 -8.70 9.32
CA LYS A 190 8.52 -9.28 9.60
C LYS A 190 9.21 -8.63 10.79
N LYS A 191 9.14 -7.30 10.91
CA LYS A 191 9.72 -6.55 12.02
C LYS A 191 8.97 -6.78 13.33
N LEU A 192 7.65 -6.93 13.27
CA LEU A 192 6.84 -7.33 14.43
C LEU A 192 7.23 -8.73 14.91
N MET A 193 7.39 -9.72 14.03
CA MET A 193 7.91 -11.04 14.42
C MET A 193 9.30 -10.95 15.08
N GLN A 194 10.21 -10.14 14.52
CA GLN A 194 11.53 -9.91 15.09
C GLN A 194 11.46 -9.31 16.50
N TYR A 195 10.58 -8.33 16.71
CA TYR A 195 10.32 -7.75 18.03
C TYR A 195 9.78 -8.79 19.01
N LEU A 196 8.82 -9.63 18.59
CA LEU A 196 8.29 -10.69 19.43
C LEU A 196 9.41 -11.67 19.83
N ASP A 197 10.32 -12.03 18.92
CA ASP A 197 11.43 -12.93 19.22
C ASP A 197 12.49 -12.29 20.13
N SER A 198 12.80 -11.02 19.93
CA SER A 198 13.95 -10.36 20.55
C SER A 198 13.62 -9.55 21.81
N GLY A 199 12.39 -9.05 21.93
CA GLY A 199 11.96 -8.07 22.92
C GLY A 199 12.61 -6.69 22.77
N LYS A 200 13.35 -6.43 21.68
CA LYS A 200 14.12 -5.18 21.52
C LYS A 200 13.27 -4.06 20.93
N THR A 201 13.28 -2.92 21.59
CA THR A 201 12.59 -1.71 21.13
C THR A 201 13.12 -1.18 19.79
N SER A 202 14.36 -1.50 19.40
CA SER A 202 14.88 -1.21 18.06
C SER A 202 14.04 -1.85 16.95
N ASP A 203 13.64 -3.11 17.14
CA ASP A 203 12.90 -3.87 16.14
C ASP A 203 11.47 -3.34 16.03
N LEU A 204 10.89 -2.92 17.17
CA LEU A 204 9.59 -2.24 17.22
C LEU A 204 9.65 -0.85 16.55
N SER A 205 10.73 -0.10 16.76
CA SER A 205 10.94 1.19 16.09
C SER A 205 11.04 1.05 14.57
N GLU A 206 11.69 -0.01 14.09
CA GLU A 206 11.74 -0.32 12.66
C GLU A 206 10.37 -0.70 12.10
N ALA A 207 9.56 -1.49 12.83
CA ALA A 207 8.18 -1.77 12.45
C ALA A 207 7.34 -0.48 12.33
N GLN A 208 7.50 0.47 13.26
CA GLN A 208 6.81 1.77 13.21
C GLN A 208 7.19 2.62 11.99
N VAL A 209 8.44 2.53 11.54
CA VAL A 209 8.87 3.20 10.30
C VAL A 209 8.10 2.64 9.11
N GLU A 210 8.03 1.31 8.98
CA GLU A 210 7.33 0.67 7.87
C GLU A 210 5.82 0.96 7.88
N ILE A 211 5.17 0.97 9.06
CA ILE A 211 3.75 1.37 9.20
C ILE A 211 3.51 2.78 8.65
N LYS A 212 4.40 3.74 8.95
CA LYS A 212 4.30 5.11 8.41
C LYS A 212 4.44 5.12 6.89
N LEU A 213 5.32 4.28 6.35
CA LEU A 213 5.51 4.17 4.90
C LEU A 213 4.32 3.51 4.20
N VAL A 214 3.64 2.56 4.83
CA VAL A 214 2.37 1.99 4.31
C VAL A 214 1.31 3.10 4.20
N ASN A 215 1.13 3.89 5.24
CA ASN A 215 0.18 5.02 5.23
C ASN A 215 0.51 6.06 4.14
N ALA A 216 1.79 6.36 3.93
CA ALA A 216 2.20 7.25 2.83
C ALA A 216 1.87 6.65 1.45
N SER A 217 2.01 5.32 1.31
CA SER A 217 1.75 4.63 0.04
C SER A 217 0.29 4.67 -0.37
N ILE A 218 -0.66 4.62 0.59
CA ILE A 218 -2.10 4.75 0.32
C ILE A 218 -2.39 6.04 -0.47
N ASN A 219 -1.80 7.17 -0.05
CA ASN A 219 -1.98 8.45 -0.74
C ASN A 219 -1.38 8.45 -2.15
N ILE A 220 -0.21 7.83 -2.33
CA ILE A 220 0.45 7.73 -3.63
C ILE A 220 -0.40 6.88 -4.60
N ILE A 221 -0.94 5.77 -4.13
CA ILE A 221 -1.80 4.88 -4.92
C ILE A 221 -3.08 5.61 -5.35
N ALA A 222 -3.71 6.35 -4.43
CA ALA A 222 -4.89 7.15 -4.76
C ALA A 222 -4.59 8.23 -5.83
N GLN A 223 -3.45 8.91 -5.73
CA GLN A 223 -3.02 9.90 -6.73
C GLN A 223 -2.77 9.25 -8.11
N ASN A 224 -2.13 8.09 -8.12
CA ASN A 224 -1.89 7.34 -9.36
C ASN A 224 -3.20 6.86 -9.99
N ARG A 225 -4.18 6.39 -9.20
CA ARG A 225 -5.52 6.03 -9.68
C ARG A 225 -6.19 7.22 -10.38
N VAL A 226 -6.24 8.37 -9.72
CA VAL A 226 -6.84 9.60 -10.28
C VAL A 226 -6.17 9.97 -11.59
N LYS A 227 -4.84 9.92 -11.66
CA LYS A 227 -4.10 10.22 -12.89
C LYS A 227 -4.46 9.26 -14.02
N VAL A 228 -4.45 7.95 -13.77
CA VAL A 228 -4.76 6.92 -14.78
C VAL A 228 -6.18 7.10 -15.34
N LEU A 229 -7.15 7.30 -14.47
CA LEU A 229 -8.54 7.51 -14.88
C LEU A 229 -8.71 8.84 -15.63
N SER A 230 -8.08 9.91 -15.17
CA SER A 230 -8.12 11.21 -15.85
C SER A 230 -7.49 11.13 -17.25
N ASP A 231 -6.35 10.45 -17.39
CA ASP A 231 -5.67 10.27 -18.68
C ASP A 231 -6.52 9.46 -19.67
N ALA A 232 -7.37 8.57 -19.16
CA ALA A 232 -8.35 7.79 -19.93
C ALA A 232 -9.65 8.56 -20.25
N GLY A 233 -9.79 9.82 -19.80
CA GLY A 233 -10.95 10.67 -20.09
C GLY A 233 -12.11 10.54 -19.10
N TYR A 234 -11.86 10.06 -17.88
CA TYR A 234 -12.81 10.17 -16.77
C TYR A 234 -12.82 11.60 -16.20
N THR A 235 -14.01 12.08 -15.91
CA THR A 235 -14.24 13.34 -15.18
C THR A 235 -14.03 13.13 -13.68
N VAL A 236 -13.84 14.23 -12.95
CA VAL A 236 -13.69 14.18 -11.48
C VAL A 236 -14.90 13.54 -10.80
N ASP A 237 -16.12 13.80 -11.29
CA ASP A 237 -17.33 13.24 -10.68
C ASP A 237 -17.46 11.74 -10.96
N GLU A 238 -17.08 11.27 -12.16
CA GLU A 238 -17.03 9.82 -12.45
C GLU A 238 -15.98 9.11 -11.58
N ILE A 239 -14.82 9.73 -11.34
CA ILE A 239 -13.78 9.16 -10.47
C ILE A 239 -14.26 9.07 -9.02
N LYS A 240 -15.00 10.08 -8.53
CA LYS A 240 -15.59 10.03 -7.18
C LYS A 240 -16.60 8.89 -7.05
N VAL A 241 -17.48 8.72 -8.04
CA VAL A 241 -18.45 7.61 -8.04
C VAL A 241 -17.73 6.26 -8.00
N LEU A 242 -16.64 6.10 -8.73
CA LEU A 242 -15.82 4.88 -8.67
C LEU A 242 -15.20 4.65 -7.28
N ALA A 243 -14.78 5.72 -6.59
CA ALA A 243 -14.22 5.63 -5.24
C ALA A 243 -15.27 5.42 -4.13
N GLU A 244 -16.54 5.74 -4.39
CA GLU A 244 -17.66 5.59 -3.44
C GLU A 244 -18.46 4.28 -3.64
N ALA A 245 -18.29 3.60 -4.77
CA ALA A 245 -18.95 2.34 -5.08
C ALA A 245 -18.29 1.10 -4.42
N GLU A 246 -17.32 1.32 -3.54
CA GLU A 246 -16.37 0.35 -2.97
C GLU A 246 -16.28 0.49 -1.45
#